data_AF-A0A3M1A368-F1
#
_entry.id   AF-A0A3M1A368-F1
#
_cell.length_a   1.000
_cell.length_b   1.000
_cell.length_c   1.000
_cell.angle_alpha   90.00
_cell.angle_beta   90.00
_cell.angle_gamma   90.00
#
_symmetry.space_group_name_H-M   'P 1'
#
loop_
_entity.id
_entity.type
_entity.pdbx_description
1 polymer ?
#
loop_
_entity_poly.entity_id
_entity_poly.type
_entity_poly.pdbx_seq_one_letter_code
_entity_poly.pdbx_strand_id
1 'polypeptide(L)' 'FGLGLFYVKNVITLHHGEIHVESEPGKGSKFIISIPLMEK' A
#
# COMPACT_ATOMS: atom_id res chain seq x y z
N PHE A 1 15.59 -6.18 8.81
CA PHE A 1 14.40 -5.68 9.52
C PHE A 1 13.35 -5.25 8.51
N GLY A 2 12.17 -5.88 8.48
CA GLY A 2 11.10 -5.66 7.48
C GLY A 2 10.25 -4.42 7.73
N LEU A 3 10.89 -3.29 8.05
CA LEU A 3 10.21 -2.11 8.58
C LEU A 3 9.55 -1.23 7.51
N GLY A 4 10.08 -1.23 6.28
CA GLY A 4 9.60 -0.35 5.22
C GLY A 4 8.10 -0.50 4.94
N LEU A 5 7.65 -1.73 4.65
CA LEU A 5 6.25 -1.99 4.34
C LEU A 5 5.34 -1.81 5.56
N PHE A 6 5.87 -2.03 6.77
CA PHE A 6 5.16 -1.73 8.01
C PHE A 6 4.86 -0.23 8.11
N TYR A 7 5.85 0.64 7.92
CA TYR A 7 5.63 2.09 7.92
C TYR A 7 4.66 2.53 6.83
N VAL A 8 4.81 2.01 5.61
CA VAL A 8 3.91 2.31 4.49
C VAL A 8 2.47 1.94 4.84
N LYS A 9 2.23 0.74 5.39
CA LYS A 9 0.88 0.32 5.79
C LYS A 9 0.28 1.25 6.85
N ASN A 10 1.07 1.65 7.86
CA ASN A 10 0.60 2.59 8.88
C ASN A 10 0.19 3.94 8.27
N VAL A 11 1.02 4.52 7.40
CA VAL A 11 0.72 5.80 6.73
C VAL A 11 -0.57 5.69 5.92
N ILE A 12 -0.75 4.62 5.17
CA ILE A 12 -1.94 4.39 4.34
C ILE A 12 -3.20 4.24 5.21
N THR A 13 -3.13 3.44 6.28
CA THR A 13 -4.24 3.28 7.22
C THR A 13 -4.65 4.61 7.88
N LEU A 14 -3.69 5.46 8.25
CA LEU A 14 -3.97 6.79 8.81
C LEU A 14 -4.71 7.72 7.83
N HIS A 15 -4.52 7.51 6.53
CA HIS A 15 -5.23 8.25 5.48
C HIS A 15 -6.53 7.56 5.04
N HIS A 16 -7.01 6.58 5.80
CA HIS A 16 -8.18 5.75 5.45
C HIS A 16 -8.05 5.06 4.09
N GLY A 17 -6.80 4.83 3.66
CA GLY A 17 -6.49 4.14 2.41
C GLY A 17 -6.29 2.65 2.59
N GLU A 18 -6.03 1.99 1.47
CA GLU A 18 -5.79 0.56 1.38
C GLU A 18 -4.52 0.27 0.57
N ILE A 19 -3.88 -0.86 0.86
CA ILE A 19 -2.71 -1.37 0.13
C ILE A 19 -2.92 -2.83 -0.26
N HIS A 20 -2.69 -3.13 -1.54
CA HIS A 20 -2.79 -4.46 -2.13
C HIS A 20 -1.49 -4.82 -2.85
N VAL A 21 -1.16 -6.11 -2.92
CA VAL A 21 0.03 -6.60 -3.61
C VAL A 21 -0.35 -7.65 -4.63
N GLU A 22 0.07 -7.45 -5.87
CA GLU A 22 0.04 -8.45 -6.93
C GLU A 22 1.48 -8.90 -7.16
N SER A 23 1.75 -10.20 -7.17
CA SER A 23 3.10 -10.70 -7.41
C SER A 23 3.06 -11.97 -8.25
N GLU A 24 3.95 -12.05 -9.23
CA GLU A 24 4.12 -13.24 -10.06
C GLU A 24 5.61 -13.63 -10.12
N PRO A 25 5.98 -14.88 -9.81
CA PRO A 25 7.36 -15.35 -9.90
C PRO A 25 7.97 -15.07 -11.27
N GLY A 26 9.17 -14.48 -11.30
CA GLY A 26 9.87 -14.13 -12.53
C GLY A 26 9.37 -12.87 -13.25
N LYS A 27 8.23 -12.28 -12.85
CA LYS A 27 7.74 -10.98 -13.38
C LYS A 27 7.86 -9.83 -12.38
N GLY A 28 7.97 -10.15 -11.10
CA GLY A 28 8.12 -9.18 -10.01
C GLY A 28 6.83 -8.96 -9.22
N SER A 29 6.80 -7.85 -8.48
CA SER A 29 5.70 -7.50 -7.58
C SER A 29 5.25 -6.07 -7.84
N LYS A 30 3.93 -5.86 -7.80
CA LYS A 30 3.27 -4.57 -7.89
C LYS A 30 2.55 -4.28 -6.57
N PHE A 31 2.84 -3.12 -6.00
CA PHE A 31 2.18 -2.62 -4.80
C PHE A 31 1.20 -1.53 -5.22
N ILE A 32 -0.08 -1.71 -4.92
CA ILE A 32 -1.17 -0.84 -5.34
C ILE A 32 -1.73 -0.16 -4.10
N ILE A 33 -1.80 1.17 -4.12
CA ILE A 33 -2.25 1.98 -2.99
C ILE A 33 -3.46 2.80 -3.44
N SER A 34 -4.52 2.79 -2.64
CA SER A 34 -5.74 3.57 -2.86
C SER A 34 -5.98 4.47 -1.66
N ILE A 35 -6.22 5.76 -1.88
CA ILE A 35 -6.51 6.73 -0.81
C ILE A 35 -7.81 7.46 -1.18
N PRO A 36 -8.78 7.58 -0.24
CA PRO A 36 -9.98 8.37 -0.47
C PRO A 36 -9.66 9.83 -0.79
N LEU A 37 -10.33 10.39 -1.77
CA LEU A 37 -10.29 11.84 -2.01
C LEU A 37 -11.19 12.52 -0.98
N MET A 38 -10.79 13.69 -0.48
CA MET A 38 -11.68 14.49 0.35
C MET A 38 -12.87 14.95 -0.50
N GLU A 39 -14.09 14.64 -0.06
CA GLU A 39 -15.29 15.26 -0.61
C GLU A 39 -15.30 16.76 -0.27
N LYS A 40 -15.83 17.56 -1.21
CA LYS A 40 -15.76 19.02 -1.21
C LYS A 40 -16.91 19.64 -0.44
#